data_AF-A0A511R890-F1
#
_entry.id   AF-A0A511R890-F1
#
_cell.length_a   1.000
_cell.length_b   1.000
_cell.length_c   1.000
_cell.angle_alpha   90.00
_cell.angle_beta   90.00
_cell.angle_gamma   90.00
#
_symmetry.space_group_name_H-M   'P 1'
#
loop_
_entity.id
_entity.type
_entity.pdbx_description
1 polymer ?
#
loop_
_entity_poly.entity_id
_entity_poly.type
_entity_poly.pdbx_seq_one_letter_code
_entity_poly.pdbx_strand_id
1 'polypeptide(L)'
;MWYDVLMGSEGYRGVFSTATHNITRAANLARSIRTPWAVRNLFRARDRGRLQLLLLHGLVAAALLRCGATGPLDELINSPDPYVEELAWLGINLDYALGTYLDRAEYLISEAYDAQTLELEARALALGATHPPREDSSSVSSANPLELIPSIQPNAPSA
;
A
#
# COMPACT_ATOMS: atom_id res chain seq x y z
N MET A 1 -11.17 20.40 7.16
CA MET A 1 -9.93 20.94 7.77
C MET A 1 -8.72 20.03 7.57
N TRP A 2 -8.64 18.79 8.07
CA TRP A 2 -7.50 17.89 7.72
C TRP A 2 -7.57 17.40 6.27
N TYR A 3 -8.78 17.20 5.77
CA TYR A 3 -9.05 16.76 4.40
C TYR A 3 -8.53 17.76 3.36
N ASP A 4 -8.84 19.05 3.54
CA ASP A 4 -8.46 20.12 2.60
C ASP A 4 -6.95 20.37 2.59
N VAL A 5 -6.26 20.12 3.70
CA VAL A 5 -4.79 20.24 3.79
C VAL A 5 -4.08 19.08 3.09
N LEU A 6 -4.60 17.86 3.23
CA LEU A 6 -4.09 16.68 2.52
C LEU A 6 -4.37 16.73 1.01
N MET A 7 -5.50 17.34 0.65
CA MET A 7 -5.98 17.52 -0.72
C MET A 7 -5.47 18.83 -1.35
N GLY A 8 -4.64 19.59 -0.64
CA GLY A 8 -3.94 20.73 -1.21
C GLY A 8 -2.76 20.29 -2.08
N SER A 9 -2.36 21.16 -3.01
CA SER A 9 -1.23 20.91 -3.91
C SER A 9 0.10 20.61 -3.19
N GLU A 10 0.29 21.08 -1.96
CA GLU A 10 1.47 20.79 -1.14
C GLU A 10 1.40 19.41 -0.46
N GLY A 11 0.20 18.96 -0.07
CA GLY A 11 -0.02 17.69 0.62
C GLY A 11 0.36 16.48 -0.24
N TYR A 12 -0.16 16.42 -1.47
CA TYR A 12 0.15 15.31 -2.37
C TYR A 12 1.62 15.31 -2.80
N ARG A 13 2.23 16.49 -3.02
CA ARG A 13 3.65 16.62 -3.34
C ARG A 13 4.52 16.07 -2.22
N GLY A 14 4.17 16.36 -0.97
CA GLY A 14 4.86 15.81 0.20
C GLY A 14 4.80 14.29 0.26
N VAL A 15 3.61 13.71 0.03
CA VAL A 15 3.43 12.24 0.00
C VAL A 15 4.21 11.60 -1.15
N PHE A 16 4.11 12.16 -2.37
CA PHE A 16 4.83 11.67 -3.54
C PHE A 16 6.35 11.74 -3.36
N SER A 17 6.87 12.87 -2.85
CA SER A 17 8.29 13.05 -2.57
C SER A 17 8.79 12.04 -1.54
N THR A 18 8.03 11.85 -0.45
CA THR A 18 8.37 10.89 0.61
C THR A 18 8.36 9.45 0.09
N ALA A 19 7.34 9.07 -0.69
CA ALA A 19 7.25 7.75 -1.30
C ALA A 19 8.45 7.47 -2.23
N THR A 20 8.80 8.45 -3.07
CA THR A 20 9.92 8.37 -4.03
C THR A 20 11.28 8.32 -3.32
N HIS A 21 11.45 9.10 -2.25
CA HIS A 21 12.65 9.06 -1.43
C HIS A 21 12.83 7.69 -0.75
N ASN A 22 11.75 7.16 -0.15
CA ASN A 22 11.78 5.88 0.55
C ASN A 22 12.11 4.71 -0.38
N ILE A 23 11.51 4.67 -1.58
CA ILE A 23 11.81 3.60 -2.54
C ILE A 23 13.24 3.71 -3.08
N THR A 24 13.74 4.92 -3.32
CA THR A 24 15.14 5.14 -3.75
C THR A 24 16.12 4.67 -2.68
N ARG A 25 15.86 5.01 -1.41
CA ARG A 25 16.68 4.56 -0.28
C ARG A 25 16.67 3.03 -0.14
N ALA A 26 15.50 2.40 -0.27
CA ALA A 26 15.37 0.95 -0.21
C ALA A 26 16.11 0.27 -1.39
N ALA A 27 16.07 0.86 -2.58
CA ALA A 27 16.77 0.34 -3.76
C ALA A 27 18.29 0.41 -3.58
N ASN A 28 18.81 1.54 -3.07
CA ASN A 28 20.23 1.70 -2.76
C ASN A 28 20.71 0.69 -1.70
N LEU A 29 19.86 0.40 -0.69
CA LEU A 29 20.14 -0.62 0.31
C LEU A 29 20.16 -2.03 -0.30
N ALA A 30 19.18 -2.36 -1.14
CA ALA A 30 19.11 -3.63 -1.83
C ALA A 30 20.33 -3.86 -2.73
N ARG A 31 20.74 -2.84 -3.48
CA ARG A 31 21.94 -2.86 -4.34
C ARG A 31 23.24 -3.06 -3.58
N SER A 32 23.38 -2.39 -2.43
CA SER A 32 24.63 -2.40 -1.66
C SER A 32 24.82 -3.68 -0.86
N ILE A 33 23.76 -4.19 -0.23
CA ILE A 33 23.84 -5.35 0.68
C ILE A 33 23.56 -6.67 -0.06
N ARG A 34 22.76 -6.64 -1.15
CA ARG A 34 22.40 -7.81 -1.97
C ARG A 34 21.83 -8.99 -1.16
N THR A 35 21.02 -8.70 -0.16
CA THR A 35 20.36 -9.71 0.68
C THR A 35 18.87 -9.81 0.37
N PRO A 36 18.27 -11.02 0.49
CA PRO A 36 16.82 -11.20 0.30
C PRO A 36 15.96 -10.29 1.17
N TRP A 37 16.41 -9.98 2.39
CA TRP A 37 15.70 -9.06 3.28
C TRP A 37 15.67 -7.62 2.75
N ALA A 38 16.79 -7.10 2.24
CA ALA A 38 16.86 -5.74 1.70
C ALA A 38 15.95 -5.59 0.47
N VAL A 39 15.87 -6.65 -0.33
CA VAL A 39 15.00 -6.76 -1.48
C VAL A 39 13.51 -6.81 -1.09
N ARG A 40 13.13 -7.59 -0.07
CA ARG A 40 11.77 -7.57 0.48
C ARG A 40 11.38 -6.18 0.98
N ASN A 41 12.31 -5.45 1.58
CA ASN A 41 12.06 -4.07 1.99
C ASN A 41 11.82 -3.12 0.80
N LEU A 42 12.50 -3.33 -0.32
CA LEU A 42 12.26 -2.58 -1.55
C LEU A 42 10.84 -2.79 -2.08
N PHE A 43 10.37 -4.04 -2.16
CA PHE A 43 8.98 -4.32 -2.53
C PHE A 43 7.97 -3.70 -1.57
N ARG A 44 8.21 -3.81 -0.25
CA ARG A 44 7.37 -3.15 0.75
C ARG A 44 7.34 -1.63 0.59
N ALA A 45 8.46 -1.00 0.23
CA ALA A 45 8.53 0.43 -0.02
C ALA A 45 7.71 0.82 -1.25
N ARG A 46 7.81 0.06 -2.35
CA ARG A 46 6.97 0.20 -3.55
C ARG A 46 5.49 0.12 -3.21
N ASP A 47 5.07 -0.96 -2.56
CA ASP A 47 3.65 -1.21 -2.29
C ASP A 47 3.08 -0.15 -1.35
N ARG A 48 3.86 0.26 -0.34
CA ARG A 48 3.44 1.33 0.58
C ARG A 48 3.26 2.67 -0.14
N GLY A 49 4.22 3.06 -0.98
CA GLY A 49 4.11 4.31 -1.74
C GLY A 49 2.94 4.29 -2.72
N ARG A 50 2.74 3.16 -3.42
CA ARG A 50 1.58 2.95 -4.30
C ARG A 50 0.26 3.10 -3.53
N LEU A 51 0.14 2.44 -2.37
CA LEU A 51 -1.08 2.51 -1.56
C LEU A 51 -1.35 3.92 -1.03
N GLN A 52 -0.32 4.68 -0.66
CA GLN A 52 -0.46 6.06 -0.23
C GLN A 52 -0.99 6.97 -1.36
N LEU A 53 -0.46 6.81 -2.57
CA LEU A 53 -0.92 7.56 -3.74
C LEU A 53 -2.35 7.16 -4.15
N LEU A 54 -2.67 5.87 -4.14
CA LEU A 54 -4.03 5.38 -4.41
C LEU A 54 -5.04 5.87 -3.37
N LEU A 55 -4.64 5.95 -2.11
CA LEU A 55 -5.49 6.49 -1.05
C LEU A 55 -5.81 7.97 -1.29
N LEU A 56 -4.80 8.78 -1.64
CA LEU A 56 -5.04 10.18 -2.04
C LEU A 56 -5.96 10.27 -3.25
N HIS A 57 -5.73 9.44 -4.27
CA HIS A 57 -6.58 9.41 -5.45
C HIS A 57 -8.04 9.05 -5.11
N GLY A 58 -8.25 8.07 -4.23
CA GLY A 58 -9.57 7.72 -3.72
C GLY A 58 -10.24 8.85 -2.93
N LEU A 59 -9.49 9.64 -2.17
CA LEU A 59 -10.01 10.83 -1.48
C LEU A 59 -10.42 11.91 -2.49
N VAL A 60 -9.66 12.14 -3.56
CA VAL A 60 -10.06 13.04 -4.65
C VAL A 60 -11.39 12.61 -5.27
N ALA A 61 -11.50 11.33 -5.64
CA ALA A 61 -12.72 10.78 -6.22
C ALA A 61 -13.92 10.94 -5.25
N ALA A 62 -13.73 10.65 -3.96
CA ALA A 62 -14.78 10.83 -2.97
C ALA A 62 -15.19 12.30 -2.78
N ALA A 63 -14.25 13.24 -2.87
CA ALA A 63 -14.53 14.67 -2.79
C ALA A 63 -15.37 15.15 -3.97
N LEU A 64 -14.97 14.78 -5.19
CA LEU A 64 -15.69 15.09 -6.43
C LEU A 64 -17.13 14.55 -6.38
N LEU A 65 -17.30 13.30 -5.96
CA LEU A 65 -18.63 12.69 -5.81
C LEU A 65 -19.51 13.44 -4.79
N ARG A 66 -18.93 13.93 -3.68
CA ARG A 66 -19.67 14.72 -2.69
C ARG A 66 -20.09 16.10 -3.22
N CYS A 67 -19.35 16.65 -4.17
CA CYS A 67 -19.71 17.87 -4.89
C CYS A 67 -20.75 17.63 -6.01
N GLY A 68 -21.14 16.38 -6.24
CA GLY A 68 -22.03 16.01 -7.36
C GLY A 68 -21.35 16.09 -8.73
N ALA A 69 -20.03 16.22 -8.77
CA ALA A 69 -19.28 16.20 -10.02
C ALA A 69 -19.29 14.78 -10.59
N THR A 70 -19.74 14.65 -11.84
CA THR A 70 -19.80 13.38 -12.57
C THR A 70 -19.19 13.59 -13.95
N GLY A 71 -18.39 12.63 -14.40
CA GLY A 71 -17.66 12.71 -15.67
C GLY A 71 -16.16 12.44 -15.52
N PRO A 72 -15.43 12.35 -16.64
CA PRO A 72 -13.99 12.20 -16.65
C PRO A 72 -13.28 13.46 -16.11
N LEU A 73 -12.11 13.28 -15.50
CA LEU A 73 -11.34 14.39 -14.91
C LEU A 73 -11.00 15.47 -15.96
N ASP A 74 -10.72 15.08 -17.20
CA ASP A 74 -10.40 15.99 -18.32
C ASP A 74 -11.55 16.94 -18.70
N GLU A 75 -12.79 16.60 -18.37
CA GLU A 75 -13.93 17.50 -18.53
C GLU A 75 -14.11 18.37 -17.29
N LEU A 76 -13.91 17.79 -16.10
CA LEU A 76 -14.11 18.46 -14.80
C LEU A 76 -13.10 19.59 -14.53
N ILE A 77 -11.93 19.59 -15.18
CA ILE A 77 -11.00 20.73 -15.12
C ILE A 77 -11.57 22.03 -15.69
N ASN A 78 -12.63 21.96 -16.52
CA ASN A 78 -13.31 23.14 -17.06
C ASN A 78 -14.59 23.48 -16.27
N SER A 79 -14.75 22.90 -15.08
CA SER A 79 -15.91 23.14 -14.23
C SER A 79 -16.01 24.63 -13.84
N PRO A 80 -17.22 25.22 -13.82
CA PRO A 80 -17.42 26.57 -13.31
C PRO A 80 -17.26 26.65 -11.78
N ASP A 81 -17.29 25.51 -11.07
CA ASP A 81 -16.97 25.44 -9.64
C ASP A 81 -15.45 25.30 -9.46
N PRO A 82 -14.77 26.32 -8.88
CA PRO A 82 -13.32 26.32 -8.73
C PRO A 82 -12.81 25.20 -7.82
N TYR A 83 -13.64 24.71 -6.90
CA TYR A 83 -13.26 23.60 -6.04
C TYR A 83 -13.26 22.26 -6.81
N VAL A 84 -14.24 22.07 -7.69
CA VAL A 84 -14.29 20.89 -8.58
C VAL A 84 -13.15 20.92 -9.59
N GLU A 85 -12.84 22.09 -10.16
CA GLU A 85 -11.68 22.29 -11.04
C GLU A 85 -10.37 21.90 -10.33
N GLU A 86 -10.13 22.40 -9.12
CA GLU A 86 -8.91 22.11 -8.36
C GLU A 86 -8.78 20.60 -8.04
N LEU A 87 -9.88 19.96 -7.63
CA LEU A 87 -9.93 18.53 -7.38
C LEU A 87 -9.66 17.72 -8.65
N ALA A 88 -10.19 18.14 -9.79
CA ALA A 88 -9.95 17.49 -11.08
C ALA A 88 -8.47 17.56 -11.48
N TRP A 89 -7.87 18.75 -11.35
CA TRP A 89 -6.43 18.95 -11.54
C TRP A 89 -5.59 18.07 -10.62
N LEU A 90 -5.97 17.95 -9.35
CA LEU A 90 -5.27 17.08 -8.42
C LEU A 90 -5.39 15.60 -8.80
N GLY A 91 -6.57 15.15 -9.24
CA GLY A 91 -6.78 13.78 -9.72
C GLY A 91 -5.85 13.43 -10.88
N ILE A 92 -5.77 14.29 -11.89
CA ILE A 92 -4.88 14.12 -13.06
C ILE A 92 -3.42 14.06 -12.62
N ASN A 93 -3.00 14.95 -11.72
CA ASN A 93 -1.64 14.95 -11.19
C ASN A 93 -1.31 13.67 -10.41
N LEU A 94 -2.29 13.11 -9.68
CA LEU A 94 -2.12 11.85 -8.95
C LEU A 94 -2.04 10.65 -9.89
N ASP A 95 -2.81 10.61 -10.98
CA ASP A 95 -2.70 9.57 -12.01
C ASP A 95 -1.31 9.58 -12.65
N TYR A 96 -0.84 10.77 -13.04
CA TYR A 96 0.51 10.93 -13.57
C TYR A 96 1.59 10.53 -12.56
N ALA A 97 1.44 10.95 -11.30
CA ALA A 97 2.36 10.61 -10.23
C ALA A 97 2.38 9.11 -9.93
N LEU A 98 1.22 8.44 -9.95
CA LEU A 98 1.11 7.00 -9.75
C LEU A 98 1.86 6.25 -10.86
N GLY A 99 1.63 6.61 -12.12
CA GLY A 99 2.33 6.03 -13.27
C GLY A 99 3.85 6.22 -13.14
N THR A 100 4.29 7.46 -12.97
CA THR A 100 5.71 7.82 -12.82
C THR A 100 6.38 7.07 -11.66
N TYR A 101 5.69 6.96 -10.52
CA TYR A 101 6.18 6.26 -9.34
C TYR A 101 6.36 4.76 -9.63
N LEU A 102 5.39 4.14 -10.30
CA LEU A 102 5.43 2.71 -10.63
C LEU A 102 6.53 2.41 -11.65
N ASP A 103 6.66 3.21 -12.71
CA ASP A 103 7.73 3.05 -13.71
C ASP A 103 9.10 3.19 -13.05
N ARG A 104 9.26 4.19 -12.17
CA ARG A 104 10.49 4.39 -11.41
C ARG A 104 10.77 3.23 -10.46
N ALA A 105 9.74 2.70 -9.80
CA ALA A 105 9.86 1.56 -8.91
C ALA A 105 10.34 0.31 -9.65
N GLU A 106 9.75 0.02 -10.82
CA GLU A 106 10.10 -1.13 -11.65
C GLU A 106 11.53 -1.03 -12.16
N TYR A 107 11.93 0.16 -12.63
CA TYR A 107 13.33 0.41 -13.00
C TYR A 107 14.27 0.13 -11.83
N LEU A 108 14.01 0.69 -10.64
CA LEU A 108 14.87 0.51 -9.47
C LEU A 108 14.92 -0.94 -8.97
N ILE A 109 13.81 -1.66 -9.07
CA ILE A 109 13.74 -3.08 -8.72
C ILE A 109 14.58 -3.89 -9.71
N SER A 110 14.47 -3.63 -11.01
CA SER A 110 15.25 -4.31 -12.04
C SER A 110 16.76 -4.07 -11.88
N GLU A 111 17.16 -2.85 -11.51
CA GLU A 111 18.57 -2.51 -11.25
C GLU A 111 19.10 -3.15 -9.95
N ALA A 112 18.23 -3.34 -8.95
CA ALA A 112 18.60 -3.98 -7.68
C ALA A 112 18.61 -5.52 -7.76
N TYR A 113 17.80 -6.12 -8.63
CA TYR A 113 17.74 -7.55 -8.90
C TYR A 113 18.72 -7.96 -10.00
N ASP A 114 19.96 -8.22 -9.61
CA ASP A 114 20.91 -8.90 -10.49
C ASP A 114 20.54 -10.40 -10.61
N ALA A 115 20.70 -11.00 -11.80
CA ALA A 115 20.25 -12.37 -12.13
C ALA A 115 20.77 -13.44 -11.14
N GLN A 116 21.94 -13.19 -10.54
CA GLN A 116 22.56 -14.04 -9.53
C GLN A 116 21.79 -14.07 -8.20
N THR A 117 21.08 -12.99 -7.87
CA THR A 117 20.23 -12.89 -6.66
C THR A 117 18.93 -13.67 -6.85
N LEU A 118 18.37 -13.65 -8.08
CA LEU A 118 17.22 -14.48 -8.48
C LEU A 118 17.55 -15.98 -8.35
N GLU A 119 18.73 -16.41 -8.76
CA GLU A 119 19.17 -17.80 -8.65
C GLU A 119 19.29 -18.25 -7.18
N LEU A 120 19.76 -17.37 -6.29
CA LEU A 120 19.87 -17.65 -4.85
C LEU A 120 18.51 -17.67 -4.13
N GLU A 121 17.59 -16.75 -4.45
CA GLU A 121 16.23 -16.78 -3.90
C GLU A 121 15.45 -17.99 -4.42
N ALA A 122 15.56 -18.31 -5.72
CA ALA A 122 14.93 -19.50 -6.30
C ALA A 122 15.46 -20.78 -5.64
N ARG A 123 16.78 -20.88 -5.38
CA ARG A 123 17.36 -21.99 -4.63
C ARG A 123 16.87 -22.04 -3.19
N ALA A 124 16.79 -20.92 -2.49
CA ALA A 124 16.30 -20.87 -1.11
C ALA A 124 14.81 -21.25 -1.00
N LEU A 125 13.97 -20.78 -1.93
CA LEU A 125 12.56 -21.17 -2.03
C LEU A 125 12.41 -22.65 -2.41
N ALA A 126 13.23 -23.16 -3.34
CA ALA A 126 13.23 -24.57 -3.70
C ALA A 126 13.62 -25.46 -2.49
N LEU A 127 14.63 -25.06 -1.72
CA LEU A 127 15.04 -25.78 -0.50
C LEU A 127 13.95 -25.74 0.58
N GLY A 128 13.30 -24.59 0.77
CA GLY A 128 12.16 -24.45 1.69
C GLY A 128 10.92 -25.24 1.27
N ALA A 129 10.66 -25.39 -0.04
CA ALA A 129 9.58 -26.19 -0.58
C ALA A 129 9.87 -27.71 -0.54
N THR A 130 11.15 -28.11 -0.51
CA THR A 130 11.55 -29.51 -0.33
C THR A 130 11.63 -29.96 1.13
N HIS A 131 11.47 -29.05 2.08
CA HIS A 131 11.35 -29.41 3.50
C HIS A 131 9.88 -29.54 3.87
N PRO A 132 9.36 -30.75 4.14
CA PRO A 132 8.01 -30.89 4.66
C PRO A 132 7.91 -30.11 5.99
N PRO A 133 6.75 -29.53 6.32
CA PRO A 133 6.52 -28.97 7.64
C PRO A 133 6.86 -30.07 8.64
N ARG A 134 7.76 -29.74 9.58
CA ARG A 134 8.23 -30.69 10.59
C ARG A 134 7.05 -31.07 11.46
N GLU A 135 6.44 -32.21 11.16
CA GLU A 135 5.53 -32.90 12.08
C GLU A 135 6.37 -33.55 13.19
N ASP A 136 5.77 -33.56 14.38
CA ASP A 136 6.20 -34.10 15.67
C ASP A 136 7.13 -33.22 16.54
N SER A 137 6.89 -33.00 17.84
CA SER A 137 5.74 -32.98 18.75
C SER A 137 6.34 -32.90 20.16
N SER A 138 5.92 -31.96 21.01
CA SER A 138 5.61 -32.28 22.43
C SER A 138 4.85 -31.13 23.11
N SER A 139 3.57 -31.40 23.34
CA SER A 139 2.73 -30.95 24.47
C SER A 139 2.58 -29.45 24.76
N VAL A 140 1.48 -28.85 24.26
CA VAL A 140 0.46 -28.26 25.14
C VAL A 140 -0.91 -28.61 24.60
N SER A 141 -1.70 -29.17 25.50
CA SER A 141 -3.08 -29.65 25.38
C SER A 141 -4.03 -28.70 24.65
N SER A 142 -4.81 -29.27 23.72
CA SER A 142 -6.20 -28.98 23.37
C SER A 142 -6.79 -27.64 23.84
N ALA A 143 -7.04 -26.74 22.89
CA ALA A 143 -8.14 -25.78 22.98
C ALA A 143 -8.87 -25.70 21.63
N ASN A 144 -10.02 -26.36 21.55
CA ASN A 144 -11.02 -26.16 20.50
C ASN A 144 -11.51 -24.70 20.55
N PRO A 145 -11.48 -23.91 19.46
CA PRO A 145 -11.85 -22.50 19.51
C PRO A 145 -13.37 -22.24 19.35
N LEU A 146 -14.24 -23.15 19.80
CA LEU A 146 -15.71 -23.03 19.58
C LEU A 146 -16.61 -23.28 20.81
N GLU A 147 -16.08 -23.41 22.02
CA GLU A 147 -16.89 -23.47 23.25
C GLU A 147 -16.67 -22.23 24.12
N LEU A 148 -17.18 -21.09 23.68
CA LEU A 148 -17.43 -19.94 24.56
C LEU A 148 -18.66 -19.18 24.07
N ILE A 149 -19.76 -19.92 23.88
CA ILE A 149 -21.09 -19.37 23.99
C ILE A 149 -21.53 -19.64 25.43
N PRO A 150 -21.45 -18.68 26.37
CA PRO A 150 -22.26 -18.78 27.57
C PRO A 150 -23.72 -18.61 27.14
N SER A 151 -24.39 -19.74 26.93
CA SER A 151 -25.84 -19.81 26.86
C SER A 151 -26.41 -19.68 28.28
N ILE A 152 -27.58 -19.02 28.37
CA ILE A 152 -28.62 -19.14 29.41
C ILE A 152 -28.39 -18.25 30.66
N GLN A 153 -29.32 -17.43 31.15
CA GLN A 153 -30.73 -17.15 30.83
C GLN A 153 -31.18 -15.87 31.62
N PRO A 154 -32.35 -15.30 31.30
CA PRO A 154 -32.90 -14.14 32.01
C PRO A 154 -33.53 -14.59 33.33
N ASN A 155 -33.41 -13.79 34.39
CA ASN A 155 -34.50 -13.64 35.36
C ASN A 155 -34.38 -12.32 36.12
N ALA A 156 -35.54 -11.67 36.21
CA ALA A 156 -35.79 -10.30 36.63
C ALA A 156 -35.88 -10.18 38.18
N PRO A 157 -36.14 -8.98 38.72
CA PRO A 157 -35.68 -8.53 40.04
C PRO A 157 -36.65 -8.86 41.19
N SER A 158 -36.19 -8.61 42.42
CA SER A 158 -36.89 -7.93 43.55
C SER A 158 -36.69 -8.64 44.90
N ALA A 159 -36.15 -7.92 45.88
CA ALA A 159 -36.76 -7.65 47.19
C ALA A 159 -36.00 -6.50 47.86
#